data_AF-A0A8E6SZQ2-F1
#
_entry.id   AF-A0A8E6SZQ2-F1
#
_cell.length_a   1.000
_cell.length_b   1.000
_cell.length_c   1.000
_cell.angle_alpha   90.00
_cell.angle_beta   90.00
_cell.angle_gamma   90.00
#
_symmetry.space_group_name_H-M   'P 1'
#
loop_
_entity.id
_entity.type
_entity.pdbx_description
1 polymer ?
#
loop_
_entity_poly.entity_id
_entity_poly.type
_entity_poly.pdbx_seq_one_letter_code
_entity_poly.pdbx_strand_id
1 'polypeptide(L)' 'MSDRFLTEEELEDATGASQKSLQKEVLTLNGIYFIERRDGSIRTTWYHINHPVSRLLPPAGYQPVPGMNFDAIES' A
#
# COMPACT_ATOMS: atom_id res chain seq x y z
N MET A 1 17.89 4.98 0.94
CA MET A 1 16.67 5.17 1.75
C MET A 1 16.70 4.21 2.92
N SER A 2 16.08 4.56 4.06
CA SER A 2 16.09 3.72 5.27
C SER A 2 14.92 2.73 5.27
N ASP A 3 15.18 1.51 5.78
CA ASP A 3 14.18 0.46 5.98
C ASP A 3 13.44 0.60 7.32
N ARG A 4 13.72 1.66 8.10
CA ARG A 4 12.95 1.92 9.31
C ARG A 4 11.54 2.40 8.97
N PHE A 5 10.61 2.07 9.86
CA PHE A 5 9.28 2.67 9.79
C PHE A 5 9.34 4.19 9.99
N LEU A 6 8.49 4.89 9.24
CA LEU A 6 8.25 6.31 9.45
C LEU A 6 7.72 6.57 10.86
N THR A 7 8.08 7.73 11.41
CA THR A 7 7.36 8.32 12.54
C THR A 7 5.97 8.78 12.08
N GLU A 8 5.12 9.16 13.03
CA GLU A 8 3.80 9.73 12.72
C GLU A 8 3.94 11.04 11.94
N GLU A 9 4.84 11.93 12.38
CA GLU A 9 5.17 13.19 11.68
C GLU A 9 5.65 12.95 10.24
N GLU A 10 6.58 12.02 10.03
CA GLU A 10 7.06 11.72 8.67
C GLU A 10 5.97 11.13 7.77
N LEU A 11 5.04 10.37 8.35
CA LEU A 11 3.90 9.83 7.61
C LEU A 11 2.89 10.94 7.26
N GLU A 12 2.66 11.88 8.17
CA GLU A 12 1.85 13.08 7.90
C GLU A 12 2.47 13.93 6.79
N ASP A 13 3.78 14.18 6.85
CA ASP A 13 4.51 14.92 5.82
C ASP A 13 4.46 14.22 4.45
N ALA A 14 4.65 12.90 4.44
CA ALA A 14 4.65 12.11 3.21
C ALA A 14 3.27 12.05 2.53
N THR A 15 2.18 12.11 3.32
CA THR A 15 0.81 11.95 2.82
C THR A 15 0.05 13.27 2.73
N GLY A 16 0.51 14.32 3.41
CA GLY A 16 -0.19 15.59 3.56
C GLY A 16 -1.44 15.51 4.46
N ALA A 17 -1.60 14.46 5.25
CA ALA A 17 -2.81 14.23 6.04
C ALA A 17 -2.49 13.68 7.45
N SER A 18 -3.21 14.17 8.46
CA SER A 18 -3.16 13.64 9.85
C SER A 18 -4.18 12.53 10.12
N GLN A 19 -5.27 12.45 9.33
CA GLN A 19 -6.26 11.39 9.49
C GLN A 19 -5.76 10.08 8.87
N LYS A 20 -5.69 9.02 9.68
CA LYS A 20 -5.26 7.67 9.28
C LYS A 20 -5.98 7.14 8.02
N SER A 21 -7.27 7.39 7.89
CA SER A 21 -8.07 7.00 6.72
C SER A 21 -7.58 7.67 5.43
N LEU A 22 -7.28 8.97 5.48
CA LEU A 22 -6.74 9.73 4.36
C LEU A 22 -5.30 9.32 4.04
N GLN A 23 -4.46 9.12 5.06
CA GLN A 23 -3.11 8.62 4.85
C GLN A 23 -3.12 7.28 4.10
N LYS A 24 -4.00 6.35 4.53
CA LYS A 24 -4.20 5.04 3.87
C LYS A 24 -4.64 5.21 2.42
N GLU A 25 -5.59 6.10 2.15
CA GLU A 25 -6.07 6.40 0.79
C GLU A 25 -4.93 6.91 -0.10
N VAL A 26 -4.15 7.88 0.37
CA VAL A 26 -3.01 8.43 -0.38
C VAL A 26 -1.99 7.35 -0.73
N LEU A 27 -1.58 6.52 0.24
CA LEU A 27 -0.64 5.44 -0.03
C LEU A 27 -1.21 4.41 -1.01
N THR A 28 -2.51 4.09 -0.89
CA THR A 28 -3.21 3.17 -1.80
C THR A 28 -3.25 3.69 -3.23
N LEU A 29 -3.66 4.94 -3.42
CA LEU A 29 -3.78 5.58 -4.74
C LEU A 29 -2.42 5.69 -5.45
N ASN A 30 -1.34 5.86 -4.68
CA ASN A 30 0.02 5.93 -5.21
C ASN A 30 0.69 4.55 -5.33
N GLY A 31 0.01 3.45 -5.00
CA GLY A 31 0.60 2.11 -5.07
C GLY A 31 1.76 1.89 -4.09
N ILE A 32 1.79 2.63 -2.98
CA ILE A 32 2.84 2.49 -1.97
C ILE A 32 2.46 1.35 -1.02
N TYR A 33 3.40 0.44 -0.76
CA TYR A 33 3.18 -0.63 0.21
C TYR A 33 3.15 -0.06 1.63
N PHE A 34 2.17 -0.52 2.43
CA PHE A 34 2.05 -0.21 3.85
C PHE A 34 1.43 -1.39 4.60
N ILE A 35 1.62 -1.40 5.92
CA ILE A 35 1.01 -2.37 6.83
C ILE A 35 -0.03 -1.63 7.66
N GLU A 36 -1.26 -2.13 7.69
CA GLU A 36 -2.30 -1.70 8.61
C GLU A 36 -2.35 -2.62 9.83
N ARG A 37 -2.41 -2.03 11.01
CA ARG A 37 -2.47 -2.76 12.29
C ARG A 37 -3.90 -2.88 12.78
N ARG A 38 -4.09 -3.74 13.80
CA ARG A 38 -5.42 -3.95 14.43
C ARG A 38 -6.06 -2.69 15.01
N ASP A 39 -5.25 -1.70 15.38
CA ASP A 39 -5.71 -0.41 15.90
C ASP A 39 -5.98 0.64 14.80
N GLY A 40 -5.90 0.24 13.53
CA GLY A 40 -6.06 1.11 12.36
C GLY A 40 -4.87 2.02 12.08
N SER A 41 -3.77 1.92 12.85
CA SER A 41 -2.54 2.64 12.52
C SER A 41 -1.87 2.01 11.30
N ILE A 42 -1.32 2.85 10.42
CA ILE A 42 -0.58 2.42 9.25
C ILE A 42 0.91 2.66 9.42
N ARG A 43 1.72 1.79 8.83
CA ARG A 43 3.18 1.83 8.88
C ARG A 43 3.73 1.62 7.48
N THR A 44 4.60 2.52 7.03
CA THR A 44 5.39 2.35 5.81
C THR A 44 6.84 2.78 6.08
N THR A 45 7.70 2.66 5.07
CA THR A 45 9.09 3.09 5.14
C THR A 45 9.37 4.04 3.99
N TRP A 46 10.41 4.87 4.14
CA TRP A 46 10.89 5.71 3.05
C TRP A 46 11.30 4.90 1.81
N TYR A 47 11.79 3.67 2.02
CA TYR A 47 12.05 2.76 0.90
C TYR A 47 10.78 2.50 0.06
N HIS A 48 9.65 2.14 0.68
CA HIS A 48 8.41 1.84 -0.06
C HIS A 48 7.78 3.07 -0.70
N ILE A 49 7.89 4.25 -0.09
CA ILE A 49 7.45 5.51 -0.73
C ILE A 49 8.19 5.74 -2.04
N ASN A 50 9.50 5.51 -2.05
CA ASN A 50 10.33 5.72 -3.24
C ASN A 50 10.30 4.55 -4.24
N HIS A 51 9.74 3.42 -3.85
CA HIS A 51 9.59 2.25 -4.71
C HIS A 51 8.13 1.79 -4.67
N PRO A 52 7.19 2.58 -5.22
CA PRO A 52 5.80 2.18 -5.29
C PRO A 52 5.70 0.82 -5.98
N VAL A 53 4.95 -0.07 -5.35
CA VAL A 53 4.57 -1.32 -5.98
C VAL A 53 3.50 -0.92 -6.98
N SER A 54 3.91 -0.71 -8.23
CA SER A 54 2.95 -0.54 -9.31
C SER A 54 2.01 -1.73 -9.18
N ARG A 55 0.76 -1.50 -8.73
CA ARG A 55 -0.28 -2.50 -8.87
C ARG A 55 -0.39 -2.62 -10.37
N LEU A 56 0.29 -3.63 -10.92
CA LEU A 56 0.08 -4.05 -12.29
C LEU A 56 -1.38 -4.47 -12.28
N LEU A 57 -2.28 -3.50 -12.52
CA LEU A 57 -3.52 -3.84 -13.15
C LEU A 57 -3.09 -4.72 -14.33
N PRO A 58 -3.66 -5.92 -14.44
CA PRO A 58 -3.39 -6.74 -15.60
C PRO A 58 -3.52 -5.82 -16.83
N PRO A 59 -2.54 -5.81 -17.76
CA PRO A 59 -2.64 -4.96 -18.94
C PRO A 59 -4.02 -5.18 -19.57
N ALA A 60 -4.64 -4.10 -20.07
CA ALA A 60 -5.98 -4.18 -20.62
C ALA A 60 -6.07 -5.35 -21.62
N GLY A 61 -6.94 -6.33 -21.35
CA GLY A 61 -7.08 -7.54 -22.14
C GLY A 61 -6.40 -8.80 -21.57
N TYR A 62 -5.73 -8.74 -20.41
CA TYR A 62 -5.27 -9.93 -19.71
C TYR A 62 -6.47 -10.81 -19.31
N GLN A 63 -6.61 -11.95 -19.97
CA GLN A 63 -7.56 -12.99 -19.59
C GLN A 63 -6.90 -13.84 -18.50
N PRO A 64 -7.58 -14.09 -17.36
CA PRO A 64 -7.10 -15.08 -16.39
C PRO A 64 -6.83 -16.40 -17.12
N VAL A 65 -5.64 -16.98 -16.91
CA VAL A 65 -5.37 -18.30 -17.47
C VAL A 65 -6.36 -19.31 -16.86
N PRO A 66 -7.05 -20.14 -17.68
CA PRO A 66 -7.93 -21.17 -17.17
C PRO A 66 -7.17 -22.08 -16.20
N GLY A 67 -7.56 -22.04 -14.91
CA GLY A 67 -6.93 -22.84 -13.84
C GLY A 67 -6.25 -22.04 -12.72
N MET A 68 -6.01 -20.73 -12.88
CA MET A 68 -5.62 -19.86 -11.75
C MET A 68 -6.86 -19.41 -10.99
N ASN A 69 -7.21 -20.13 -9.94
CA ASN A 69 -8.30 -19.75 -9.03
C ASN A 69 -7.77 -18.78 -7.96
N PHE A 70 -8.02 -17.49 -8.14
CA PHE A 70 -7.64 -16.45 -7.17
C PHE A 70 -8.58 -16.36 -5.95
N ASP A 71 -9.70 -17.09 -5.98
CA ASP A 71 -10.67 -17.16 -4.88
C ASP A 71 -10.31 -18.23 -3.84
N ALA A 72 -9.13 -18.85 -3.93
CA ALA A 72 -8.71 -19.95 -3.06
C ALA A 72 -8.18 -19.53 -1.67
N ILE A 73 -8.25 -18.24 -1.30
CA ILE A 73 -7.84 -17.76 0.03
C ILE A 73 -9.02 -17.07 0.72
N GLU A 74 -10.10 -17.81 0.99
CA GLU A 74 -10.96 -17.59 2.17
C GLU A 74 -11.54 -18.93 2.63
N SER A 75 -11.00 -19.46 3.73
CA SER A 75 -11.64 -20.45 4.61
C SER A 75 -11.17 -20.25 6.03
#